data_AF-A0A9E5VEZ8-F1
#
_entry.id   AF-A0A9E5VEZ8-F1
#
_cell.length_a   1.000
_cell.length_b   1.000
_cell.length_c   1.000
_cell.angle_alpha   90.00
_cell.angle_beta   90.00
_cell.angle_gamma   90.00
#
_symmetry.space_group_name_H-M   'P 1'
#
loop_
_entity.id
_entity.type
_entity.pdbx_description
1 polymer ?
#
loop_
_entity_poly.entity_id
_entity_poly.type
_entity_poly.pdbx_seq_one_letter_code
_entity_poly.pdbx_strand_id
1 'polypeptide(L)'
;GSFLDQQASRLNLSIEDFGDIALRATNPVRIAGRCTVFAESDMIHKQQMGHSLPDIVAGLCEALVRNYLNNIGKGKEIDPPVVFQGGVAANAGMREAFKKALQTEIIVPQHFDVMGAYGVALLARDHILEHGEKTQFRGFGVTNQQFQNSSFICQGCPNACEVIEIKQDESLLARWGDRCGRWTASKAETSA
;
A
#
# COMPACT_ATOMS: atom_id res chain seq x y z
N GLY A 1 7.67 -1.53 2.67
CA GLY A 1 7.57 -1.34 1.23
C GLY A 1 8.74 -0.49 0.79
N SER A 2 8.53 0.82 0.73
CA SER A 2 9.48 1.82 0.20
C SER A 2 10.96 1.62 0.56
N PHE A 3 11.27 1.26 1.80
CA PHE A 3 12.66 0.97 2.21
C PHE A 3 13.28 -0.16 1.38
N LEU A 4 12.56 -1.28 1.22
CA LEU A 4 13.02 -2.44 0.45
C LEU A 4 13.12 -2.08 -1.02
N ASP A 5 12.16 -1.33 -1.56
CA ASP A 5 12.17 -0.87 -2.96
C ASP A 5 13.43 -0.03 -3.25
N GLN A 6 13.76 0.89 -2.34
CA GLN A 6 14.98 1.72 -2.43
C GLN A 6 16.25 0.88 -2.35
N GLN A 7 16.31 -0.13 -1.47
CA GLN A 7 17.50 -0.98 -1.36
C GLN A 7 17.64 -1.93 -2.55
N ALA A 8 16.52 -2.49 -3.05
CA ALA A 8 16.51 -3.33 -4.23
C ALA A 8 17.01 -2.57 -5.45
N SER A 9 16.48 -1.37 -5.71
CA SER A 9 16.93 -0.52 -6.82
C SER A 9 18.43 -0.23 -6.78
N ARG A 10 19.00 0.02 -5.59
CA ARG A 10 20.43 0.30 -5.42
C ARG A 10 21.33 -0.91 -5.63
N LEU A 11 20.84 -2.09 -5.30
CA LEU A 11 21.52 -3.34 -5.58
C LEU A 11 21.31 -3.80 -7.04
N ASN A 12 20.65 -2.98 -7.88
CA ASN A 12 20.21 -3.34 -9.23
C ASN A 12 19.40 -4.65 -9.25
N LEU A 13 18.51 -4.80 -8.26
CA LEU A 13 17.60 -5.92 -8.14
C LEU A 13 16.15 -5.47 -8.34
N SER A 14 15.34 -6.35 -8.92
CA SER A 14 13.89 -6.24 -8.83
C SER A 14 13.44 -6.56 -7.40
N ILE A 15 12.36 -5.93 -6.95
CA ILE A 15 11.81 -6.19 -5.60
C ILE A 15 11.23 -7.60 -5.50
N GLU A 16 10.74 -8.14 -6.62
CA GLU A 16 10.19 -9.48 -6.75
C GLU A 16 11.28 -10.54 -6.49
N ASP A 17 12.48 -10.36 -7.05
CA ASP A 17 13.61 -11.28 -6.87
C ASP A 17 14.26 -11.17 -5.47
N PHE A 18 14.04 -10.05 -4.78
CA PHE A 18 14.70 -9.72 -3.52
C PHE A 18 14.51 -10.80 -2.46
N GLY A 19 13.28 -11.30 -2.34
CA GLY A 19 12.94 -12.35 -1.37
C GLY A 19 13.70 -13.65 -1.65
N ASP A 20 13.69 -14.10 -2.91
CA ASP A 20 14.32 -15.36 -3.30
C ASP A 20 15.84 -15.32 -3.21
N ILE A 21 16.45 -14.16 -3.47
CA ILE A 21 17.89 -13.95 -3.27
C ILE A 21 18.25 -14.08 -1.79
N ALA A 22 17.43 -13.52 -0.88
CA ALA A 22 17.66 -13.63 0.56
C ALA A 22 17.67 -15.09 1.04
N LEU A 23 16.84 -15.95 0.45
CA LEU A 23 16.74 -17.36 0.81
C LEU A 23 17.99 -18.18 0.45
N ARG A 24 18.80 -17.70 -0.48
CA ARG A 24 20.05 -18.36 -0.91
C ARG A 24 21.23 -18.06 0.02
N ALA A 25 21.04 -17.20 1.01
CA ALA A 25 22.10 -16.82 1.95
C ALA A 25 22.57 -18.02 2.78
N THR A 26 23.89 -18.15 2.91
CA THR A 26 24.52 -19.18 3.75
C THR A 26 25.09 -18.62 5.04
N ASN A 27 25.46 -17.33 5.02
CA ASN A 27 26.05 -16.63 6.16
C ASN A 27 25.56 -15.17 6.18
N PRO A 28 24.28 -14.92 6.54
CA PRO A 28 23.70 -13.58 6.54
C PRO A 28 24.54 -12.58 7.32
N VAL A 29 24.82 -11.42 6.73
CA VAL A 29 25.62 -10.38 7.39
C VAL A 29 24.77 -9.48 8.24
N ARG A 30 25.31 -9.03 9.38
CA ARG A 30 24.60 -8.06 10.21
C ARG A 30 24.61 -6.69 9.52
N ILE A 31 23.42 -6.19 9.18
CA ILE A 31 23.20 -4.85 8.63
C ILE A 31 22.55 -3.92 9.67
N ALA A 32 22.94 -2.65 9.67
CA ALA A 32 22.28 -1.58 10.42
C ALA A 32 20.92 -1.21 9.82
N GLY A 33 19.81 -1.68 10.40
CA GLY A 33 18.45 -1.49 9.87
C GLY A 33 17.61 -0.37 10.52
N ARG A 34 18.22 0.67 11.11
CA ARG A 34 17.48 1.77 11.77
C ARG A 34 17.19 2.96 10.88
N CYS A 35 18.12 3.33 10.01
CA CYS A 35 18.03 4.48 9.12
C CYS A 35 18.42 4.01 7.72
N THR A 36 17.65 4.40 6.71
CA THR A 36 17.90 4.03 5.30
C THR A 36 19.29 4.42 4.81
N VAL A 37 19.76 5.61 5.20
CA VAL A 37 21.09 6.13 4.79
C VAL A 37 22.23 5.31 5.41
N PHE A 38 22.06 4.87 6.66
CA PHE A 38 23.06 4.03 7.32
C PHE A 38 23.00 2.57 6.87
N ALA A 39 21.80 2.05 6.62
CA ALA A 39 21.64 0.72 6.03
C ALA A 39 22.36 0.64 4.68
N GLU A 40 22.18 1.66 3.84
CA GLU A 40 22.88 1.80 2.56
C GLU A 40 24.39 1.78 2.72
N SER A 41 24.93 2.66 3.57
CA SER A 41 26.37 2.80 3.76
C SER A 41 26.99 1.48 4.27
N ASP A 42 26.29 0.79 5.16
CA ASP A 42 26.71 -0.51 5.69
C ASP A 42 26.65 -1.61 4.61
N MET A 43 25.59 -1.66 3.79
CA MET A 43 25.51 -2.62 2.67
C MET A 43 26.66 -2.42 1.68
N ILE A 44 26.95 -1.19 1.27
CA ILE A 44 28.06 -0.87 0.35
C ILE A 44 29.39 -1.32 0.96
N HIS A 45 29.59 -1.04 2.25
CA HIS A 45 30.78 -1.49 2.96
C HIS A 45 30.89 -3.02 2.98
N LYS A 46 29.79 -3.75 3.23
CA LYS A 46 29.78 -5.22 3.17
C LYS A 46 30.08 -5.77 1.78
N GLN A 47 29.58 -5.13 0.71
CA GLN A 47 29.94 -5.49 -0.65
C GLN A 47 31.44 -5.31 -0.90
N GLN A 48 32.02 -4.19 -0.45
CA GLN A 48 33.46 -3.92 -0.59
C GLN A 48 34.34 -4.90 0.19
N MET A 49 33.83 -5.47 1.28
CA MET A 49 34.50 -6.54 2.04
C MET A 49 34.38 -7.93 1.38
N GLY A 50 33.67 -8.03 0.25
CA GLY A 50 33.50 -9.28 -0.48
C GLY A 50 32.38 -10.19 0.01
N HIS A 51 31.43 -9.67 0.82
CA HIS A 51 30.26 -10.44 1.20
C HIS A 51 29.35 -10.69 -0.01
N SER A 52 28.72 -11.87 -0.04
CA SER A 52 27.84 -12.25 -1.12
C SER A 52 26.54 -11.43 -1.10
N LEU A 53 25.97 -11.21 -2.29
CA LEU A 53 24.70 -10.49 -2.40
C LEU A 53 23.56 -11.19 -1.61
N PRO A 54 23.36 -12.52 -1.68
CA PRO A 54 22.40 -13.23 -0.84
C PRO A 54 22.55 -12.93 0.66
N ASP A 55 23.78 -12.97 1.18
CA ASP A 55 24.05 -12.75 2.60
C ASP A 55 23.73 -11.32 3.05
N ILE A 56 23.97 -10.33 2.17
CA ILE A 56 23.63 -8.91 2.42
C ILE A 56 22.12 -8.71 2.42
N VAL A 57 21.42 -9.26 1.43
CA VAL A 57 19.97 -9.16 1.29
C VAL A 57 19.26 -9.83 2.48
N ALA A 58 19.68 -11.04 2.88
CA ALA A 58 19.18 -11.71 4.08
C ALA A 58 19.45 -10.90 5.35
N GLY A 59 20.66 -10.35 5.46
CA GLY A 59 21.04 -9.45 6.54
C GLY A 59 20.15 -8.22 6.67
N LEU A 60 19.73 -7.64 5.53
CA LEU A 60 18.80 -6.53 5.48
C LEU A 60 17.40 -6.93 5.95
N CYS A 61 16.87 -8.06 5.49
CA CYS A 61 15.58 -8.59 5.95
C CYS A 61 15.57 -8.78 7.47
N GLU A 62 16.61 -9.41 8.02
CA GLU A 62 16.76 -9.60 9.47
C GLU A 62 16.90 -8.26 10.21
N ALA A 63 17.58 -7.28 9.62
CA ALA A 63 17.70 -5.94 10.19
C ALA A 63 16.36 -5.20 10.27
N LEU A 64 15.51 -5.35 9.25
CA LEU A 64 14.17 -4.76 9.21
C LEU A 64 13.22 -5.42 10.21
N VAL A 65 13.22 -6.75 10.29
CA VAL A 65 12.43 -7.47 11.29
C VAL A 65 12.85 -7.08 12.70
N ARG A 66 14.17 -7.05 12.97
CA ARG A 66 14.70 -6.59 14.26
C ARG A 66 14.29 -5.15 14.56
N ASN A 67 14.28 -4.26 13.57
CA ASN A 67 13.79 -2.89 13.75
C ASN A 67 12.31 -2.87 14.13
N TYR A 68 11.49 -3.59 13.37
CA TYR A 68 10.04 -3.66 13.57
C TYR A 68 9.70 -4.15 14.98
N LEU A 69 10.30 -5.26 15.42
CA LEU A 69 10.06 -5.82 16.75
C LEU A 69 10.52 -4.88 17.87
N ASN A 70 11.66 -4.19 17.70
CA ASN A 70 12.17 -3.28 18.73
C ASN A 70 11.43 -1.96 18.85
N ASN A 71 10.72 -1.52 17.81
CA ASN A 71 10.04 -0.23 17.79
C ASN A 71 8.50 -0.37 17.87
N ILE A 72 7.93 -1.26 17.06
CA ILE A 72 6.48 -1.43 16.92
C ILE A 72 5.98 -2.62 17.76
N GLY A 73 6.75 -3.70 17.78
CA GLY A 73 6.47 -4.89 18.60
C GLY A 73 6.87 -4.73 20.08
N LYS A 74 7.51 -3.62 20.46
CA LYS A 74 8.10 -3.45 21.78
C LYS A 74 7.03 -3.54 22.88
N GLY A 75 7.24 -4.44 23.83
CA GLY A 75 6.32 -4.65 24.96
C GLY A 75 5.03 -5.38 24.59
N LYS A 76 4.93 -5.95 23.38
CA LYS A 76 3.82 -6.80 22.96
C LYS A 76 4.24 -8.27 23.06
N GLU A 77 3.38 -9.09 23.64
CA GLU A 77 3.47 -10.55 23.51
C GLU A 77 2.90 -10.92 22.14
N ILE A 78 3.68 -11.68 21.36
CA ILE A 78 3.32 -12.11 20.00
C ILE A 78 3.25 -13.63 20.01
N ASP A 79 2.07 -14.15 20.27
CA ASP A 79 1.81 -15.59 20.34
C ASP A 79 1.27 -16.14 19.01
N PRO A 80 1.52 -17.43 18.70
CA PRO A 80 0.93 -18.09 17.55
C PRO A 80 -0.61 -18.22 17.67
N PRO A 81 -1.35 -18.20 16.55
CA PRO A 81 -0.86 -18.10 15.17
C PRO A 81 -0.50 -16.65 14.78
N VAL A 82 0.65 -16.48 14.12
CA VAL A 82 1.12 -15.17 13.62
C VAL A 82 0.79 -15.05 12.13
N VAL A 83 0.02 -14.02 11.78
CA VAL A 83 -0.35 -13.69 10.40
C VAL A 83 0.43 -12.48 9.91
N PHE A 84 1.08 -12.60 8.75
CA PHE A 84 1.78 -11.51 8.09
C PHE A 84 1.04 -11.09 6.81
N GLN A 85 0.66 -9.80 6.76
CA GLN A 85 -0.15 -9.23 5.69
C GLN A 85 0.42 -7.89 5.18
N GLY A 86 -0.11 -7.42 4.06
CA GLY A 86 0.37 -6.26 3.30
C GLY A 86 1.36 -6.65 2.21
N GLY A 87 1.67 -5.73 1.29
CA GLY A 87 2.51 -6.04 0.12
C GLY A 87 3.92 -6.58 0.44
N VAL A 88 4.47 -6.27 1.61
CA VAL A 88 5.77 -6.83 2.05
C VAL A 88 5.68 -8.31 2.38
N ALA A 89 4.49 -8.84 2.67
CA ALA A 89 4.28 -10.26 2.93
C ALA A 89 4.54 -11.14 1.70
N ALA A 90 4.54 -10.57 0.49
CA ALA A 90 5.00 -11.24 -0.72
C ALA A 90 6.48 -11.61 -0.68
N ASN A 91 7.28 -10.88 0.11
CA ASN A 91 8.72 -11.09 0.17
C ASN A 91 9.06 -12.29 1.08
N ALA A 92 9.45 -13.40 0.47
CA ALA A 92 9.78 -14.63 1.19
C ALA A 92 10.95 -14.46 2.18
N GLY A 93 11.94 -13.61 1.87
CA GLY A 93 13.05 -13.27 2.76
C GLY A 93 12.58 -12.60 4.05
N MET A 94 11.60 -11.69 3.96
CA MET A 94 10.97 -11.07 5.14
C MET A 94 10.18 -12.10 5.96
N ARG A 95 9.46 -13.01 5.31
CA ARG A 95 8.75 -14.10 6.00
C ARG A 95 9.71 -14.99 6.80
N GLU A 96 10.80 -15.43 6.18
CA GLU A 96 11.81 -16.23 6.87
C GLU A 96 12.50 -15.45 7.99
N ALA A 97 12.78 -14.16 7.80
CA ALA A 97 13.36 -13.32 8.86
C ALA A 97 12.40 -13.19 10.07
N PHE A 98 11.09 -13.01 9.85
CA PHE A 98 10.10 -13.01 10.92
C PHE A 98 10.00 -14.37 11.61
N LYS A 99 9.98 -15.46 10.84
CA LYS A 99 9.97 -16.83 11.35
C LYS A 99 11.15 -17.10 12.27
N LYS A 100 12.38 -16.72 11.86
CA LYS A 100 13.58 -16.84 12.68
C LYS A 100 13.49 -16.00 13.96
N ALA A 101 13.05 -14.75 13.85
CA ALA A 101 13.04 -13.81 14.97
C ALA A 101 11.99 -14.15 16.03
N LEU A 102 10.82 -14.62 15.60
CA LEU A 102 9.70 -15.00 16.49
C LEU A 102 9.71 -16.48 16.87
N GLN A 103 10.56 -17.29 16.25
CA GLN A 103 10.66 -18.74 16.48
C GLN A 103 9.32 -19.48 16.30
N THR A 104 8.48 -18.98 15.40
CA THR A 104 7.16 -19.54 15.08
C THR A 104 6.90 -19.48 13.59
N GLU A 105 6.01 -20.34 13.09
CA GLU A 105 5.51 -20.26 11.73
C GLU A 105 4.77 -18.94 11.48
N ILE A 106 4.97 -18.40 10.28
CA ILE A 106 4.35 -17.16 9.82
C ILE A 106 3.38 -17.50 8.70
N ILE A 107 2.10 -17.21 8.94
CA ILE A 107 1.03 -17.46 7.98
C ILE A 107 0.92 -16.25 7.07
N VAL A 108 1.06 -16.45 5.76
CA VAL A 108 0.79 -15.43 4.73
C VAL A 108 -0.51 -15.82 4.03
N PRO A 109 -1.61 -15.05 4.20
CA PRO A 109 -2.88 -15.33 3.53
C PRO A 109 -2.76 -15.25 2.01
N GLN A 110 -3.59 -15.99 1.27
CA GLN A 110 -3.58 -15.98 -0.21
C GLN A 110 -3.74 -14.56 -0.80
N HIS A 111 -4.56 -13.71 -0.16
CA HIS A 111 -4.87 -12.35 -0.59
C HIS A 111 -4.25 -11.30 0.35
N PHE A 112 -3.02 -11.55 0.80
CA PHE A 112 -2.29 -10.74 1.79
C PHE A 112 -2.26 -9.24 1.46
N ASP A 113 -2.36 -8.86 0.19
CA ASP A 113 -2.30 -7.51 -0.36
C ASP A 113 -3.61 -6.73 -0.26
N VAL A 114 -4.75 -7.42 -0.17
CA VAL A 114 -6.09 -6.81 -0.16
C VAL A 114 -6.92 -7.16 1.08
N MET A 115 -6.34 -7.83 2.08
CA MET A 115 -7.04 -8.22 3.32
C MET A 115 -7.78 -7.07 4.01
N GLY A 116 -7.21 -5.85 3.99
CA GLY A 116 -7.87 -4.67 4.55
C GLY A 116 -9.17 -4.32 3.81
N ALA A 117 -9.14 -4.30 2.47
CA ALA A 117 -10.33 -4.06 1.65
C ALA A 117 -11.37 -5.19 1.81
N TYR A 118 -10.91 -6.43 1.92
CA TYR A 118 -11.76 -7.58 2.20
C TYR A 118 -12.48 -7.43 3.55
N GLY A 119 -11.76 -7.03 4.61
CA GLY A 119 -12.35 -6.75 5.91
C GLY A 119 -13.42 -5.65 5.86
N VAL A 120 -13.15 -4.56 5.13
CA VAL A 120 -14.15 -3.49 4.92
C VAL A 120 -15.40 -4.01 4.21
N ALA A 121 -15.25 -4.85 3.19
CA ALA A 121 -16.38 -5.45 2.48
C ALA A 121 -17.24 -6.33 3.39
N LEU A 122 -16.62 -7.11 4.29
CA LEU A 122 -17.34 -7.90 5.29
C LEU A 122 -18.11 -7.02 6.26
N LEU A 123 -17.46 -5.99 6.82
CA LEU A 123 -18.11 -5.06 7.75
C LEU A 123 -19.29 -4.32 7.10
N ALA A 124 -19.13 -3.88 5.85
CA ALA A 124 -20.21 -3.22 5.10
C ALA A 124 -21.39 -4.17 4.84
N ARG A 125 -21.12 -5.43 4.50
CA ARG A 125 -22.15 -6.45 4.33
C ARG A 125 -22.89 -6.70 5.64
N ASP A 126 -22.16 -6.90 6.73
CA ASP A 126 -22.74 -7.24 8.03
C ASP A 126 -23.62 -6.08 8.55
N HIS A 127 -23.16 -4.83 8.40
CA HIS A 127 -23.96 -3.64 8.72
C HIS A 127 -25.32 -3.62 7.98
N ILE A 128 -25.30 -3.86 6.67
CA ILE A 128 -26.53 -3.89 5.85
C ILE A 128 -27.48 -5.00 6.30
N LEU A 129 -26.95 -6.19 6.59
CA LEU A 129 -27.74 -7.33 7.04
C LEU A 129 -28.37 -7.09 8.42
N GLU A 130 -27.64 -6.48 9.35
CA GLU A 130 -28.11 -6.18 10.71
C GLU A 130 -29.19 -5.09 10.73
N HIS A 131 -29.09 -4.09 9.85
CA HIS A 131 -30.00 -2.93 9.83
C HIS A 131 -31.13 -3.06 8.79
N GLY A 132 -31.11 -4.11 7.96
CA GLY A 132 -32.11 -4.32 6.91
C GLY A 132 -32.10 -3.25 5.80
N GLU A 133 -30.96 -2.58 5.61
CA GLU A 133 -30.81 -1.53 4.62
C GLU A 133 -30.67 -2.10 3.20
N LYS A 134 -30.85 -1.25 2.19
CA LYS A 134 -30.50 -1.60 0.80
C LYS A 134 -29.16 -0.98 0.46
N THR A 135 -28.30 -1.76 -0.20
CA THR A 135 -27.02 -1.24 -0.70
C THR A 135 -27.23 -0.11 -1.71
N GLN A 136 -26.39 0.92 -1.63
CA GLN A 136 -26.27 1.98 -2.63
C GLN A 136 -25.20 1.67 -3.69
N PHE A 137 -24.63 0.45 -3.67
CA PHE A 137 -23.67 0.03 -4.68
C PHE A 137 -24.30 0.08 -6.06
N ARG A 138 -23.78 0.97 -6.92
CA ARG A 138 -24.28 1.20 -8.30
C ARG A 138 -23.99 0.03 -9.26
N GLY A 139 -23.40 -1.06 -8.78
CA GLY A 139 -22.99 -2.20 -9.59
C GLY A 139 -21.67 -1.96 -10.33
N PHE A 140 -21.14 -3.02 -10.96
CA PHE A 140 -19.92 -2.92 -11.77
C PHE A 140 -20.14 -2.24 -13.12
N GLY A 141 -21.39 -2.05 -13.55
CA GLY A 141 -21.71 -1.35 -14.81
C GLY A 141 -21.19 0.09 -14.87
N VAL A 142 -20.88 0.71 -13.73
CA VAL A 142 -20.26 2.04 -13.67
C VAL A 142 -18.90 2.12 -14.37
N THR A 143 -18.17 1.00 -14.49
CA THR A 143 -16.89 0.99 -15.23
C THR A 143 -17.07 1.15 -16.73
N ASN A 144 -18.27 0.89 -17.24
CA ASN A 144 -18.61 1.00 -18.66
C ASN A 144 -19.23 2.37 -19.01
N GLN A 145 -19.44 3.23 -18.01
CA GLN A 145 -19.99 4.57 -18.22
C GLN A 145 -18.93 5.50 -18.79
N GLN A 146 -19.31 6.36 -19.73
CA GLN A 146 -18.40 7.34 -20.29
C GLN A 146 -18.48 8.63 -19.50
N PHE A 147 -17.34 9.01 -18.92
CA PHE A 147 -17.18 10.29 -18.24
C PHE A 147 -16.47 11.28 -19.17
N GLN A 148 -17.09 12.42 -19.42
CA GLN A 148 -16.49 13.52 -20.17
C GLN A 148 -16.22 14.68 -19.22
N ASN A 149 -14.99 15.20 -19.27
CA ASN A 149 -14.58 16.34 -18.46
C ASN A 149 -14.44 17.57 -19.37
N SER A 150 -15.09 18.66 -18.97
CA SER A 150 -14.99 19.98 -19.62
C SER A 150 -14.75 21.06 -18.56
N SER A 151 -14.25 22.22 -18.97
CA SER A 151 -14.18 23.39 -18.11
C SER A 151 -14.61 24.66 -18.84
N PHE A 152 -15.07 25.64 -18.09
CA PHE A 152 -15.40 26.97 -18.61
C PHE A 152 -15.09 28.06 -17.59
N ILE A 153 -14.91 29.30 -18.07
CA ILE A 153 -14.67 30.46 -17.21
C ILE A 153 -16.01 31.11 -16.84
N CYS A 154 -16.30 31.17 -15.54
CA CYS A 154 -17.52 31.78 -15.01
C CYS A 154 -17.48 33.31 -15.12
N GLN A 155 -18.38 33.89 -15.91
CA GLN A 155 -18.54 35.36 -16.07
C GLN A 155 -19.51 35.97 -15.04
N GLY A 156 -19.84 35.23 -13.98
CA GLY A 156 -20.93 35.57 -13.06
C GLY A 156 -20.60 36.60 -11.98
N CYS A 157 -19.32 36.91 -11.78
CA CYS A 157 -18.78 37.91 -10.86
C CYS A 157 -17.28 38.16 -11.19
N PRO A 158 -16.61 39.15 -10.56
CA PRO A 158 -15.20 39.47 -10.83
C PRO A 158 -14.19 38.34 -10.52
N ASN A 159 -14.60 37.27 -9.82
CA ASN A 159 -13.69 36.17 -9.47
C ASN A 159 -13.28 35.29 -10.66
N ALA A 160 -13.98 35.37 -11.80
CA ALA A 160 -13.65 34.68 -13.05
C ALA A 160 -13.17 33.22 -12.88
N CYS A 161 -13.85 32.44 -12.02
CA CYS A 161 -13.39 31.12 -11.65
C CYS A 161 -13.43 30.16 -12.86
N GLU A 162 -12.41 29.32 -13.00
CA GLU A 162 -12.49 28.14 -13.85
C GLU A 162 -13.36 27.09 -13.15
N VAL A 163 -14.45 26.72 -13.81
CA VAL A 163 -15.40 25.72 -13.33
C VAL A 163 -15.19 24.45 -14.12
N ILE A 164 -14.92 23.37 -13.41
CA ILE A 164 -14.78 22.03 -13.99
C ILE A 164 -16.14 21.35 -13.95
N GLU A 165 -16.47 20.66 -15.02
CA GLU A 165 -17.71 19.92 -15.27
C GLU A 165 -17.38 18.46 -15.59
N ILE A 166 -18.03 17.54 -14.90
CA ILE A 166 -18.07 16.11 -15.27
C ILE A 166 -19.46 15.80 -15.79
N LYS A 167 -19.53 15.20 -16.97
CA LYS A 167 -20.73 14.59 -17.53
C LYS A 167 -20.60 13.07 -17.56
N GLN A 168 -21.67 12.36 -17.24
CA GLN A 168 -21.80 10.92 -17.38
C GLN A 168 -22.83 10.65 -18.48
N ASP A 169 -22.44 10.01 -19.57
CA ASP A 169 -23.34 9.68 -20.70
C ASP A 169 -24.19 10.89 -21.15
N GLU A 170 -23.53 12.04 -21.38
CA GLU A 170 -24.11 13.36 -21.72
C GLU A 170 -24.92 14.06 -20.61
N SER A 171 -25.24 13.37 -19.50
CA SER A 171 -25.88 13.98 -18.33
C SER A 171 -24.85 14.69 -17.44
N LEU A 172 -25.13 15.93 -17.03
CA LEU A 172 -24.27 16.62 -16.05
C LEU A 172 -24.26 15.81 -14.76
N LEU A 173 -23.08 15.49 -14.21
CA LEU A 173 -22.94 14.76 -12.95
C LEU A 173 -22.54 15.68 -11.80
N ALA A 174 -21.51 16.50 -12.02
CA ALA A 174 -20.97 17.39 -11.01
C ALA A 174 -20.26 18.60 -11.61
N ARG A 175 -20.24 19.71 -10.84
CA ARG A 175 -19.38 20.87 -11.09
C ARG A 175 -18.67 21.31 -9.83
N TRP A 176 -17.45 21.81 -9.96
CA TRP A 176 -16.70 22.43 -8.86
C TRP A 176 -15.68 23.44 -9.40
N GLY A 177 -14.97 24.11 -8.50
CA GLY A 177 -13.94 25.13 -8.84
C GLY A 177 -14.42 26.57 -8.67
N ASP A 178 -15.70 26.78 -8.38
CA ASP A 178 -16.25 28.10 -8.13
C ASP A 178 -16.12 28.54 -6.67
N ARG A 179 -15.81 29.82 -6.44
CA ARG A 179 -15.58 30.37 -5.09
C ARG A 179 -16.85 30.73 -4.33
N CYS A 180 -17.95 30.95 -5.03
CA CYS A 180 -19.21 31.45 -4.45
C CYS A 180 -20.26 30.36 -4.21
N GLY A 181 -19.97 29.10 -4.57
CA GLY A 181 -20.88 27.96 -4.42
C GLY A 181 -22.01 27.90 -5.46
N ARG A 182 -22.06 28.83 -6.42
CA ARG A 182 -23.07 28.90 -7.48
C ARG A 182 -23.14 27.62 -8.32
N TRP A 183 -21.99 27.02 -8.65
CA TRP A 183 -21.95 25.85 -9.53
C TRP A 183 -21.83 24.55 -8.74
N THR A 184 -21.07 24.55 -7.65
CA THR A 184 -20.94 23.40 -6.74
C THR A 184 -22.29 22.98 -6.12
N ALA A 185 -23.22 23.92 -5.91
CA ALA A 185 -24.56 23.62 -5.37
C ALA A 185 -25.57 23.10 -6.42
N SER A 186 -25.26 23.19 -7.73
CA SER A 186 -26.15 22.70 -8.79
C SER A 186 -26.05 21.18 -8.89
N LYS A 187 -26.92 20.46 -8.18
CA LYS A 187 -27.05 19.01 -8.34
C LYS A 187 -27.58 18.72 -9.75
N ALA A 188 -26.97 17.73 -10.40
CA ALA A 188 -27.58 17.01 -11.50
C ALA A 188 -28.97 16.50 -11.10
N GLU A 189 -30.00 16.87 -11.85
CA GLU A 189 -31.28 16.17 -11.76
C GLU A 189 -31.05 14.71 -12.13
N THR A 190 -31.15 13.83 -11.14
CA THR A 190 -30.98 12.40 -11.33
C THR A 190 -32.26 11.88 -11.97
N SER A 191 -32.28 11.68 -13.28
CA SER A 191 -33.36 10.91 -13.91
C SER A 191 -33.27 9.46 -13.41
N ALA A 192 -34.39 9.00 -12.89
CA ALA A 192 -34.62 7.70 -12.25
C ALA A 192 -34.30 6.50 -13.15
#